data_AF-A0A2X3D025-F1
#
_entry.id   AF-A0A2X3D025-F1
#
_cell.length_a   1.000
_cell.length_b   1.000
_cell.length_c   1.000
_cell.angle_alpha   90.00
_cell.angle_beta   90.00
_cell.angle_gamma   90.00
#
_symmetry.space_group_name_H-M   'P 1'
#
loop_
_entity.id
_entity.type
_entity.pdbx_description
1 polymer ?
#
loop_
_entity_poly.entity_id
_entity_poly.type
_entity_poly.pdbx_seq_one_letter_code
_entity_poly.pdbx_strand_id
1 'polypeptide(L)'
;MCPAKDRQNPEIKAINMMSRLEHVEEEKVNYEYFLNLPEIDRSKLERIDIRTSQLISPLFEYSGACSGCGETPYIKLLTQLYGDRMLIANATGCSSIYGGNLPSTPYTTDANAAARRGPTRCLRITPNSARLPLDRPTSIASA
;
A
#
# COMPACT_ATOMS: atom_id res chain seq x y z
N MET A 1 -11.95 -10.30 3.17
CA MET A 1 -13.06 -11.26 3.38
C MET A 1 -12.92 -12.38 2.36
N CYS A 2 -12.65 -13.61 2.77
CA CYS A 2 -12.47 -14.74 1.84
C CYS A 2 -13.84 -15.36 1.48
N PRO A 3 -14.27 -15.30 0.21
CA PRO A 3 -15.54 -15.88 -0.22
C PRO A 3 -15.44 -17.40 -0.47
N ALA A 4 -14.24 -17.91 -0.76
CA ALA A 4 -14.03 -19.31 -1.11
C ALA A 4 -14.08 -20.22 0.13
N LYS A 5 -14.82 -21.31 0.00
CA LYS A 5 -14.94 -22.40 0.98
C LYS A 5 -14.58 -23.71 0.29
N ASP A 6 -13.99 -24.64 1.03
CA ASP A 6 -13.73 -25.97 0.52
C ASP A 6 -15.05 -26.73 0.24
N ARG A 7 -15.02 -27.56 -0.80
CA ARG A 7 -16.16 -28.36 -1.26
C ARG A 7 -16.42 -29.56 -0.35
N GLN A 8 -15.38 -30.12 0.27
CA GLN A 8 -15.52 -31.26 1.18
C GLN A 8 -15.84 -30.81 2.60
N ASN A 9 -15.18 -29.76 3.10
CA ASN A 9 -15.44 -29.20 4.41
C ASN A 9 -15.70 -27.67 4.37
N PRO A 10 -16.96 -27.22 4.52
CA PRO A 10 -17.33 -25.80 4.47
C PRO A 10 -16.72 -24.92 5.58
N GLU A 11 -16.17 -25.52 6.64
CA GLU A 11 -15.48 -24.79 7.72
C GLU A 11 -14.10 -24.29 7.27
N ILE A 12 -13.48 -24.99 6.32
CA ILE A 12 -12.16 -24.64 5.79
C ILE A 12 -12.33 -23.60 4.68
N LYS A 13 -11.67 -22.45 4.84
CA LYS A 13 -11.60 -21.39 3.84
C LYS A 13 -10.24 -21.39 3.15
N ALA A 14 -10.10 -20.63 2.07
CA ALA A 14 -8.80 -20.47 1.39
C ALA A 14 -7.74 -19.72 2.22
N ILE A 15 -8.16 -18.93 3.22
CA ILE A 15 -7.28 -18.25 4.16
C ILE A 15 -7.82 -18.49 5.57
N ASN A 16 -7.04 -19.15 6.43
CA ASN A 16 -7.38 -19.46 7.81
C ASN A 16 -6.32 -18.88 8.76
N MET A 17 -6.76 -18.44 9.95
CA MET A 17 -5.85 -17.87 10.95
C MET A 17 -5.17 -19.01 11.73
N MET A 18 -3.85 -18.98 11.79
CA MET A 18 -3.01 -19.95 12.53
C MET A 18 -2.01 -19.22 13.43
N SER A 19 -1.33 -19.97 14.31
CA SER A 19 -0.31 -19.41 15.19
C SER A 19 0.88 -18.89 14.38
N ARG A 20 1.26 -17.64 14.64
CA ARG A 20 2.42 -17.00 14.00
C ARG A 20 3.71 -17.78 14.27
N LEU A 21 3.96 -18.15 15.53
CA LEU A 21 5.25 -18.71 15.97
C LEU A 21 5.61 -20.01 15.26
N GLU A 22 4.60 -20.81 14.88
CA GLU A 22 4.78 -22.09 14.19
C GLU A 22 5.16 -21.92 12.71
N HIS A 23 4.76 -20.79 12.09
CA HIS A 23 4.84 -20.62 10.64
C HIS A 23 5.84 -19.52 10.21
N VAL A 24 6.39 -18.73 11.14
CA VAL A 24 7.25 -17.57 10.79
C VAL A 24 8.43 -17.94 9.91
N GLU A 25 9.16 -19.02 10.23
CA GLU A 25 10.39 -19.36 9.52
C GLU A 25 10.11 -19.85 8.09
N GLU A 26 9.07 -20.66 7.91
CA GLU A 26 8.65 -21.14 6.58
C GLU A 26 8.10 -19.99 5.72
N GLU A 27 7.19 -19.19 6.28
CA GLU A 27 6.57 -18.08 5.55
C GLU A 27 7.58 -16.98 5.20
N LYS A 28 8.65 -16.83 5.98
CA LYS A 28 9.74 -15.90 5.64
C LYS A 28 10.44 -16.31 4.35
N VAL A 29 10.74 -17.59 4.16
CA VAL A 29 11.36 -18.10 2.92
C VAL A 29 10.42 -17.93 1.73
N ASN A 30 9.14 -18.27 1.89
CA ASN A 30 8.13 -18.10 0.85
C ASN A 30 7.96 -16.62 0.46
N TYR A 31 7.99 -15.73 1.45
CA TYR A 31 7.87 -14.30 1.26
C TYR A 31 9.09 -13.70 0.55
N GLU A 32 10.30 -14.12 0.91
CA GLU A 32 11.52 -13.72 0.22
C GLU A 32 11.52 -14.18 -1.25
N TYR A 33 11.04 -15.39 -1.54
CA TYR A 33 10.87 -15.86 -2.90
C TYR A 33 9.85 -15.01 -3.68
N PHE A 34 8.72 -14.67 -3.05
CA PHE A 34 7.69 -13.82 -3.66
C PHE A 34 8.21 -12.44 -4.04
N LEU A 35 9.00 -11.79 -3.17
CA LEU A 35 9.59 -10.48 -3.44
C LEU A 35 10.57 -10.48 -4.62
N ASN A 36 11.14 -11.63 -4.97
CA ASN A 36 12.05 -11.77 -6.10
C ASN A 36 11.33 -12.03 -7.43
N LEU A 37 10.01 -12.24 -7.43
CA LEU A 37 9.26 -12.44 -8.66
C LEU A 37 9.15 -11.14 -9.47
N PRO A 38 9.14 -11.23 -10.82
CA PRO A 38 9.03 -10.05 -11.67
C PRO A 38 7.66 -9.38 -11.51
N GLU A 39 7.66 -8.05 -11.40
CA GLU A 39 6.43 -7.27 -11.35
C GLU A 39 5.69 -7.29 -12.71
N ILE A 40 4.36 -7.27 -12.65
CA ILE A 40 3.51 -7.20 -13.85
C ILE A 40 3.46 -5.75 -14.32
N ASP A 41 3.78 -5.54 -15.60
CA ASP A 41 3.63 -4.23 -16.22
C ASP A 41 2.14 -3.83 -16.30
N ARG A 42 1.85 -2.64 -15.78
CA ARG A 42 0.52 -2.00 -15.78
C ARG A 42 -0.07 -1.88 -17.19
N SER A 43 0.78 -1.74 -18.22
CA SER A 43 0.34 -1.63 -19.62
C SER A 43 -0.34 -2.90 -20.15
N LYS A 44 -0.04 -4.06 -19.54
CA LYS A 44 -0.58 -5.37 -19.94
C LYS A 44 -1.97 -5.64 -19.33
N LEU A 45 -2.47 -4.77 -18.47
CA LEU A 45 -3.78 -4.91 -17.85
C LEU A 45 -4.84 -4.25 -18.73
N GLU A 46 -5.62 -5.07 -19.45
CA GLU A 46 -6.68 -4.59 -20.35
C GLU A 46 -7.80 -3.84 -19.62
N ARG A 47 -8.08 -4.22 -18.36
CA ARG A 47 -9.14 -3.64 -17.54
C ARG A 47 -8.76 -3.57 -16.07
N ILE A 48 -9.11 -2.45 -15.44
CA ILE A 48 -9.03 -2.28 -14.00
C ILE A 48 -10.33 -2.82 -13.37
N ASP A 49 -10.18 -3.87 -12.58
CA ASP A 49 -11.22 -4.51 -11.77
C ASP A 49 -10.64 -4.79 -10.37
N ILE A 50 -11.49 -5.25 -9.45
CA ILE A 50 -11.09 -5.57 -8.07
C ILE A 50 -9.92 -6.56 -8.07
N ARG A 51 -9.94 -7.57 -8.95
CA ARG A 51 -8.85 -8.56 -9.06
C ARG A 51 -7.56 -7.97 -9.65
N THR A 52 -7.65 -7.25 -10.76
CA THR A 52 -6.47 -6.75 -11.48
C THR A 52 -5.81 -5.59 -10.74
N SER A 53 -6.57 -4.80 -9.98
CA SER A 53 -6.02 -3.75 -9.13
C SER A 53 -5.05 -4.28 -8.06
N GLN A 54 -5.24 -5.52 -7.58
CA GLN A 54 -4.36 -6.13 -6.60
C GLN A 54 -3.07 -6.70 -7.21
N LEU A 55 -2.97 -6.77 -8.55
CA LEU A 55 -1.74 -7.15 -9.25
C LEU A 55 -0.77 -5.97 -9.43
N ILE A 56 -1.25 -4.74 -9.19
CA ILE A 56 -0.44 -3.54 -9.26
C ILE A 56 0.26 -3.33 -7.93
N SER A 57 1.56 -3.07 -7.97
CA SER A 57 2.40 -2.84 -6.80
C SER A 57 1.82 -1.70 -5.93
N PRO A 58 1.54 -1.95 -4.64
CA PRO A 58 1.04 -0.93 -3.73
C PRO A 58 2.17 0.02 -3.34
N LEU A 59 1.97 1.33 -3.49
CA LEU A 59 2.95 2.34 -3.05
C LEU A 59 2.69 2.83 -1.62
N PHE A 60 1.88 2.09 -0.86
CA PHE A 60 1.57 2.33 0.54
C PHE A 60 1.51 0.98 1.27
N GLU A 61 2.53 0.69 2.08
CA GLU A 61 2.74 -0.61 2.72
C GLU A 61 3.35 -0.47 4.12
N TYR A 62 3.08 -1.44 5.01
CA TYR A 62 3.62 -1.51 6.37
C TYR A 62 3.45 -0.24 7.23
N SER A 63 2.30 0.43 7.12
CA SER A 63 1.96 1.58 7.97
C SER A 63 1.78 1.20 9.44
N GLY A 64 2.18 2.08 10.35
CA GLY A 64 1.95 1.95 11.79
C GLY A 64 0.50 2.19 12.24
N ALA A 65 -0.48 1.91 11.39
CA ALA A 65 -1.90 2.03 11.74
C ALA A 65 -2.35 0.87 12.64
N CYS A 66 -3.51 1.01 13.29
CA CYS A 66 -4.12 -0.05 14.08
C CYS A 66 -4.40 -1.30 13.22
N SER A 67 -4.39 -2.48 13.84
CA SER A 67 -4.80 -3.73 13.18
C SER A 67 -6.24 -3.62 12.67
N GLY A 68 -6.44 -3.88 11.38
CA GLY A 68 -7.76 -3.76 10.74
C GLY A 68 -8.23 -2.31 10.55
N CYS A 69 -7.32 -1.33 10.51
CA CYS A 69 -7.67 0.06 10.21
C CYS A 69 -8.48 0.17 8.91
N GLY A 70 -9.62 0.87 8.97
CA GLY A 70 -10.49 1.05 7.81
C GLY A 70 -9.97 2.08 6.80
N GLU A 71 -9.00 2.92 7.15
CA GLU A 71 -8.51 3.99 6.26
C GLU A 71 -7.43 3.50 5.28
N THR A 72 -6.52 2.64 5.75
CA THR A 72 -5.33 2.24 4.99
C THR A 72 -5.63 1.48 3.69
N PRO A 73 -6.68 0.63 3.58
CA PRO A 73 -7.00 -0.02 2.31
C PRO A 73 -7.41 0.96 1.21
N TYR A 74 -8.04 2.09 1.57
CA TYR A 74 -8.41 3.12 0.60
C TYR A 74 -7.18 3.85 0.06
N ILE A 75 -6.24 4.21 0.94
CA ILE A 75 -4.99 4.85 0.53
C ILE A 75 -4.17 3.90 -0.34
N LYS A 76 -4.07 2.62 0.03
CA LYS A 76 -3.41 1.59 -0.78
C LYS A 76 -3.99 1.51 -2.18
N LEU A 77 -5.32 1.47 -2.31
CA LEU A 77 -5.96 1.39 -3.62
C LEU A 77 -5.73 2.66 -4.45
N LEU A 78 -5.79 3.85 -3.83
CA LEU A 78 -5.52 5.11 -4.52
C LEU A 78 -4.08 5.17 -5.06
N THR A 79 -3.11 4.72 -4.27
CA THR A 79 -1.72 4.69 -4.72
C THR A 79 -1.47 3.64 -5.81
N GLN A 80 -2.18 2.50 -5.77
CA GLN A 80 -2.16 1.51 -6.85
C GLN A 80 -2.73 2.04 -8.17
N LEU A 81 -3.68 2.97 -8.15
CA LEU A 81 -4.31 3.50 -9.37
C LEU A 81 -3.61 4.76 -9.91
N TYR A 82 -3.18 5.66 -9.02
CA TYR A 82 -2.71 7.00 -9.39
C TYR A 82 -1.35 7.38 -8.79
N GLY A 83 -0.70 6.49 -8.05
CA GLY A 83 0.50 6.82 -7.27
C GLY A 83 1.70 7.34 -8.08
N ASP A 84 1.73 7.12 -9.40
CA ASP A 84 2.75 7.64 -10.32
C ASP A 84 2.69 9.17 -10.51
N ARG A 85 1.54 9.78 -10.24
CA ARG A 85 1.26 11.21 -10.49
C ARG A 85 0.44 11.87 -9.38
N MET A 86 0.30 11.20 -8.24
CA MET A 86 -0.53 11.67 -7.13
C MET A 86 0.30 12.54 -6.16
N LEU A 87 -0.21 13.74 -5.88
CA LEU A 87 0.24 14.55 -4.74
C LEU A 87 -0.76 14.37 -3.59
N ILE A 88 -0.25 13.99 -2.41
CA ILE A 88 -1.07 13.78 -1.23
C ILE A 88 -0.80 14.88 -0.21
N ALA A 89 -1.84 15.65 0.10
CA ALA A 89 -1.86 16.66 1.14
C ALA A 89 -2.64 16.14 2.35
N ASN A 90 -1.93 15.59 3.35
CA ASN A 90 -2.58 15.06 4.55
C ASN A 90 -2.85 16.20 5.54
N ALA A 91 -4.11 16.31 5.98
CA ALA A 91 -4.46 17.07 7.17
C ALA A 91 -3.92 16.36 8.43
N THR A 92 -3.74 17.10 9.51
CA THR A 92 -3.40 16.51 10.81
C THR A 92 -4.51 15.56 11.25
N GLY A 93 -4.15 14.31 11.53
CA GLY A 93 -5.06 13.24 11.95
C GLY A 93 -4.38 11.87 11.92
N CYS A 94 -5.15 10.78 12.07
CA CYS A 94 -4.63 9.41 12.01
C CYS A 94 -3.80 9.18 10.74
N SER A 95 -4.26 9.69 9.59
CA SER A 95 -3.58 9.61 8.29
C SER A 95 -2.22 10.30 8.21
N SER A 96 -2.01 11.37 8.98
CA SER A 96 -0.68 11.96 9.12
C SER A 96 0.24 11.13 10.01
N ILE A 97 -0.29 10.45 11.03
CA ILE A 97 0.50 9.69 11.99
C ILE A 97 0.98 8.37 11.38
N TYR A 98 0.06 7.50 10.93
CA TYR A 98 0.48 6.24 10.33
C TYR A 98 1.17 6.45 8.98
N GLY A 99 0.94 7.58 8.32
CA GLY A 99 1.56 7.90 7.04
C GLY A 99 2.94 8.55 7.16
N GLY A 100 3.26 9.26 8.25
CA GLY A 100 4.38 10.20 8.26
C GLY A 100 5.08 10.35 9.61
N ASN A 101 5.11 9.29 10.43
CA ASN A 101 5.84 9.29 11.70
C ASN A 101 7.29 8.86 11.49
N LEU A 102 8.20 9.82 11.38
CA LEU A 102 9.64 9.57 11.25
C LEU A 102 10.14 8.68 12.40
N PRO A 103 11.01 7.68 12.14
CA PRO A 103 11.76 7.44 10.89
C PRO A 103 11.06 6.56 9.86
N SER A 104 9.89 5.98 10.16
CA SER A 104 9.20 5.04 9.25
C SER A 104 8.20 5.75 8.35
N THR A 105 8.38 5.66 7.04
CA THR A 105 7.43 6.15 6.04
C THR A 105 6.89 4.96 5.23
N PRO A 106 5.57 4.65 5.31
CA PRO A 106 4.99 3.53 4.57
C PRO A 106 4.77 3.79 3.08
N TYR A 107 5.15 4.96 2.58
CA TYR A 107 4.98 5.29 1.17
C TYR A 107 6.28 4.99 0.45
N THR A 108 6.18 4.19 -0.60
CA THR A 108 7.31 3.74 -1.41
C THR A 108 7.20 4.27 -2.85
N THR A 109 8.27 4.10 -3.62
CA THR A 109 8.34 4.46 -5.04
C THR A 109 8.28 3.21 -5.90
N ASP A 110 7.70 3.33 -7.09
CA ASP A 110 7.73 2.25 -8.09
C ASP A 110 9.17 1.91 -8.54
N ALA A 111 9.40 0.64 -8.88
CA ALA A 111 10.67 0.08 -9.32
C ALA A 111 11.14 0.58 -10.70
N ASN A 112 10.32 1.37 -11.41
CA ASN A 112 10.67 1.95 -12.70
C ASN A 112 11.92 2.85 -12.63
N ALA A 113 13.04 2.31 -13.14
CA ALA A 113 14.39 2.87 -13.08
C ALA A 113 14.56 4.26 -13.74
N ALA A 114 13.65 4.68 -14.61
CA ALA A 114 13.76 5.95 -15.32
C ALA A 114 13.31 7.17 -14.50
N ALA A 115 12.51 6.99 -13.43
CA ALA A 115 11.95 8.14 -12.70
C ALA A 115 11.56 7.93 -11.23
N ARG A 116 11.76 6.73 -10.62
CA ARG A 116 11.34 6.39 -9.23
C ARG A 116 10.07 7.15 -8.81
N ARG A 117 8.98 6.88 -9.52
CA ARG A 117 7.74 7.63 -9.33
C ARG A 117 6.99 7.04 -8.14
N GLY A 118 6.75 7.87 -7.15
CA GLY A 118 5.92 7.54 -6.01
C GLY A 118 5.08 8.74 -5.62
N PRO A 119 4.04 8.53 -4.81
CA PRO A 119 3.18 9.61 -4.37
C PRO A 119 3.99 10.62 -3.53
N THR A 120 4.07 11.84 -4.03
CA THR A 120 4.72 12.91 -3.29
C THR A 120 3.80 13.37 -2.15
N ARG A 121 4.36 13.61 -0.96
CA ARG A 121 3.55 13.98 0.21
C ARG A 121 3.97 15.26 0.89
N CYS A 122 2.94 15.95 1.41
CA CYS A 122 3.11 17.10 2.27
C CYS A 122 2.17 16.98 3.49
N LEU A 123 2.72 17.22 4.67
CA LEU A 123 1.95 17.38 5.91
C LEU A 123 1.66 18.85 6.15
N ARG A 124 0.39 19.19 6.43
CA ARG A 124 0.01 20.53 6.88
C ARG A 124 -0.57 20.50 8.28
N ILE A 125 -0.03 21.34 9.17
CA ILE A 125 -0.44 21.49 10.58
C ILE A 125 -1.70 22.39 10.69
N THR A 126 -2.70 22.18 9.83
CA THR A 126 -3.99 22.91 9.91
C THR A 126 -5.15 21.99 9.55
N PRO A 127 -6.37 22.21 10.09
CA PRO A 127 -7.53 21.36 9.80
C PRO A 127 -7.99 21.39 8.33
N ASN A 128 -7.54 22.38 7.54
CA ASN A 128 -7.92 22.51 6.13
C ASN A 128 -6.74 22.22 5.20
N SER A 129 -6.65 20.99 4.71
CA SER A 129 -5.67 20.57 3.70
C SER A 129 -5.95 21.12 2.30
N ALA A 130 -7.18 21.56 2.00
CA ALA A 130 -7.60 21.99 0.66
C ALA A 130 -6.97 23.33 0.21
N ARG A 131 -6.34 24.09 1.12
CA ARG A 131 -5.63 25.35 0.79
C ARG A 131 -4.14 25.15 0.51
N LEU A 132 -3.66 23.93 0.29
CA LEU A 132 -2.25 23.69 0.01
C LEU A 132 -1.93 24.18 -1.41
N PRO A 133 -0.92 25.05 -1.61
CA PRO A 133 -0.51 25.42 -2.95
C PRO A 133 0.09 24.18 -3.64
N LEU A 134 -0.57 23.73 -4.72
CA LEU A 134 -0.15 22.57 -5.52
C LEU A 134 1.14 22.82 -6.31
N ASP A 135 1.59 24.08 -6.37
CA ASP A 135 2.77 24.52 -7.15
C ASP A 135 4.11 24.38 -6.42
N ARG A 136 4.14 23.89 -5.17
CA ARG A 136 5.41 23.73 -4.45
C ARG A 136 6.06 22.37 -4.76
N PRO A 137 7.35 22.34 -5.16
CA PRO A 137 8.08 21.10 -5.30
C PRO A 137 8.19 20.47 -3.91
N THR A 138 7.41 19.42 -3.70
CA THR A 138 7.50 18.59 -2.51
C THR A 138 8.58 17.56 -2.80
N SER A 139 9.66 17.57 -2.02
CA SER A 139 10.68 16.53 -2.15
C SER A 139 10.06 15.21 -1.70
N ILE A 140 10.30 14.15 -2.47
CA ILE A 140 10.15 12.79 -1.97
C ILE A 140 11.14 12.70 -0.81
N ALA A 141 10.65 12.63 0.43
CA ALA A 141 11.49 12.26 1.56
C ALA A 141 11.89 10.79 1.33
N SER A 142 13.01 10.60 0.63
CA SER A 142 13.69 9.32 0.52
C SER A 142 14.07 8.89 1.93
N ALA A 143 13.55 7.74 2.35
CA ALA A 143 14.21 6.95 3.39
C ALA A 143 15.58 6.47 2.87
#